data_AF-A0A086JS51-F1
#
_entry.id   AF-A0A086JS51-F1
#
_cell.length_a   1.000
_cell.length_b   1.000
_cell.length_c   1.000
_cell.angle_alpha   90.00
_cell.angle_beta   90.00
_cell.angle_gamma   90.00
#
_symmetry.space_group_name_H-M   'P 1'
#
loop_
_entity.id
_entity.type
_entity.pdbx_description
1 polymer ?
#
loop_
_entity_poly.entity_id
_entity_poly.type
_entity_poly.pdbx_seq_one_letter_code
_entity_poly.pdbx_strand_id
1 'polypeptide(L)'
;ASTNDVVRGLFEGVKVEKGKMAKGMLIGSQFMTQLKGLMEVIQKTESHFIRCIKPNDDKVPLKWVNSKVLIQLHALSILEALHLRQLAFSYRRTFEEFAAQFRFINLGVSNKPGADAKTICVELLKSTSISADEYALGKTMVFLKPQAAKMLVRLQREALSAWEPLVGVFEGMTVLKRAKQLSTGRAVPATRICANVRRKLVQAGIKVC
;
A
#
# COMPACT_ATOMS: atom_id res chain seq x y z
N ALA A 1 1.63 51.03 -23.92
CA ALA A 1 0.58 52.07 -23.98
C ALA A 1 0.06 52.47 -22.61
N SER A 2 0.00 51.56 -21.63
CA SER A 2 -0.34 51.94 -20.24
C SER A 2 0.81 52.70 -19.56
N THR A 3 0.45 53.66 -18.71
CA THR A 3 1.36 54.41 -17.82
C THR A 3 1.68 53.65 -16.53
N ASN A 4 0.87 52.65 -16.17
CA ASN A 4 1.10 51.80 -15.00
C ASN A 4 2.08 50.67 -15.34
N ASP A 5 3.12 50.53 -14.53
CA ASP A 5 4.20 49.55 -14.74
C ASP A 5 3.71 48.10 -14.72
N VAL A 6 2.81 47.76 -13.78
CA VAL A 6 2.24 46.41 -13.68
C VAL A 6 1.44 46.06 -14.93
N VAL A 7 0.60 46.98 -15.40
CA VAL A 7 -0.24 46.78 -16.60
C VAL A 7 0.61 46.65 -17.85
N ARG A 8 1.73 47.37 -17.93
CA ARG A 8 2.70 47.25 -19.03
C ARG A 8 3.43 45.89 -19.00
N GLY A 9 3.78 45.38 -17.82
CA GLY A 9 4.45 44.09 -17.65
C GLY A 9 3.60 42.87 -18.05
N LEU A 10 2.27 42.93 -17.90
CA LEU A 10 1.37 41.82 -18.22
C LEU A 10 1.49 41.30 -19.66
N PHE A 11 1.86 42.17 -20.60
CA PHE A 11 1.96 41.83 -22.04
C PHE A 11 3.37 42.01 -22.59
N GLU A 12 4.37 42.05 -21.71
CA GLU A 12 5.77 42.13 -22.11
C GLU A 12 6.13 40.90 -22.98
N GLY A 13 6.68 41.14 -24.18
CA GLY A 13 7.03 40.08 -25.13
C GLY A 13 5.85 39.46 -25.91
N VAL A 14 4.61 39.92 -25.71
CA VAL A 14 3.44 39.44 -26.47
C VAL A 14 3.38 40.13 -27.83
N LYS A 15 3.52 39.36 -28.91
CA LYS A 15 3.37 39.86 -30.28
C LYS A 15 1.89 39.93 -30.66
N VAL A 16 1.39 41.13 -30.91
CA VAL A 16 0.02 41.35 -31.41
C VAL A 16 0.02 41.20 -32.93
N GLU A 17 -0.37 40.03 -33.42
CA GLU A 17 -0.56 39.81 -34.87
C GLU A 17 -1.96 40.28 -35.30
N LYS A 18 -2.02 41.18 -36.30
CA LYS A 18 -3.28 41.55 -36.96
C LYS A 18 -3.50 40.60 -38.14
N GLY A 19 -4.59 39.84 -38.13
CA GLY A 19 -4.95 38.92 -39.22
C GLY A 19 -5.25 37.51 -38.73
N LYS A 20 -5.08 36.51 -39.62
CA LYS A 20 -5.32 35.10 -39.30
C LYS A 20 -4.31 34.64 -38.24
N MET A 21 -4.81 34.16 -37.10
CA MET A 21 -3.96 33.68 -36.00
C MET A 21 -2.98 32.62 -36.49
N ALA A 22 -1.69 32.83 -36.26
CA ALA A 22 -0.68 31.81 -36.51
C ALA A 22 -0.97 30.55 -35.69
N LYS A 23 -0.64 29.37 -36.24
CA LYS A 23 -0.86 28.08 -35.57
C LYS A 23 -0.24 28.04 -34.17
N GLY A 24 0.91 28.71 -33.95
CA GLY A 24 1.58 28.79 -32.65
C GLY A 24 0.93 29.75 -31.64
N MET A 25 0.00 30.61 -32.08
CA MET A 25 -0.76 31.53 -31.22
C MET A 25 -2.07 30.93 -30.71
N LEU A 26 -2.47 29.77 -31.24
CA LEU A 26 -3.62 29.03 -30.72
C LEU A 26 -3.33 28.49 -29.32
N ILE A 27 -4.31 28.61 -28.43
CA ILE A 27 -4.21 28.16 -27.02
C ILE A 27 -3.79 26.68 -26.96
N GLY A 28 -4.38 25.82 -27.80
CA GLY A 28 -4.04 24.40 -27.84
C GLY A 28 -2.59 24.14 -28.26
N SER A 29 -2.06 24.89 -29.23
CA SER A 29 -0.66 24.76 -29.66
C SER A 29 0.32 25.21 -28.57
N GLN A 30 -0.01 26.31 -27.88
CA GLN A 30 0.81 26.81 -26.76
C GLN A 30 0.78 25.81 -25.59
N PHE A 31 -0.40 25.32 -25.23
CA PHE A 31 -0.56 24.29 -24.19
C PHE A 31 0.27 23.04 -24.49
N MET A 32 0.18 22.51 -25.72
CA MET A 32 0.95 21.33 -26.10
C MET A 32 2.47 21.56 -26.07
N THR A 33 2.92 22.76 -26.43
CA THR A 33 4.35 23.12 -26.38
C THR A 33 4.83 23.19 -24.93
N GLN A 34 4.07 23.84 -24.05
CA GLN A 34 4.36 23.93 -22.63
C GLN A 34 4.31 22.56 -21.95
N LEU A 35 3.32 21.73 -22.27
CA LEU A 35 3.19 20.38 -21.75
C LEU A 35 4.38 19.50 -22.14
N LYS A 36 4.84 19.57 -23.39
CA LYS A 36 6.04 18.84 -23.84
C LYS A 36 7.28 19.27 -23.07
N GLY A 37 7.53 20.58 -22.95
CA GLY A 37 8.65 21.10 -22.17
C GLY A 37 8.61 20.65 -20.71
N LEU A 38 7.43 20.66 -20.09
CA LEU A 38 7.23 20.16 -18.73
C LEU A 38 7.55 18.65 -18.62
N MET A 39 7.06 17.83 -19.56
CA MET A 39 7.31 16.39 -19.56
C MET A 39 8.80 16.06 -19.72
N GLU A 40 9.53 16.79 -20.55
CA GLU A 40 10.99 16.63 -20.71
C GLU A 40 11.75 16.89 -19.41
N VAL A 41 11.33 17.88 -18.62
CA VAL A 41 11.92 18.17 -17.31
C VAL A 41 11.63 17.03 -16.34
N ILE A 42 10.38 16.58 -16.25
CA ILE A 42 9.98 15.49 -15.33
C ILE A 42 10.70 14.19 -15.67
N GLN A 43 10.84 13.84 -16.96
CA GLN A 43 11.51 12.61 -17.41
C GLN A 43 13.00 12.55 -17.05
N LYS A 44 13.66 13.68 -16.82
CA LYS A 44 15.06 13.74 -16.37
C LYS A 44 15.22 13.49 -14.86
N THR A 45 14.13 13.34 -14.13
CA THR A 45 14.11 13.17 -12.67
C THR A 45 13.57 11.80 -12.26
N GLU A 46 13.86 11.38 -11.02
CA GLU A 46 13.17 10.24 -10.43
C GLU A 46 11.75 10.64 -10.02
N SER A 47 10.75 9.99 -10.61
CA SER A 47 9.34 10.36 -10.41
C SER A 47 8.71 9.63 -9.23
N HIS A 48 8.01 10.36 -8.38
CA HIS A 48 7.13 9.80 -7.34
C HIS A 48 5.66 10.09 -7.66
N PHE A 49 4.79 9.09 -7.50
CA PHE A 49 3.37 9.19 -7.85
C PHE A 49 2.49 9.21 -6.60
N ILE A 50 1.71 10.28 -6.43
CA ILE A 50 0.64 10.37 -5.41
C ILE A 50 -0.71 10.24 -6.13
N ARG A 51 -1.54 9.29 -5.69
CA ARG A 51 -2.89 9.05 -6.24
C ARG A 51 -3.94 9.44 -5.20
N CYS A 52 -4.79 10.41 -5.54
CA CYS A 52 -5.85 10.89 -4.65
C CYS A 52 -7.19 10.22 -4.98
N ILE A 53 -7.95 9.80 -3.96
CA ILE A 53 -9.27 9.16 -4.12
C ILE A 53 -10.34 10.02 -3.45
N LYS A 54 -11.40 10.35 -4.18
CA LYS A 54 -12.61 11.01 -3.66
C LYS A 54 -13.63 9.94 -3.23
N PRO A 55 -13.90 9.76 -1.91
CA PRO A 55 -14.71 8.63 -1.43
C PRO A 55 -16.22 8.81 -1.62
N ASN A 56 -16.71 10.06 -1.70
CA ASN A 56 -18.11 10.41 -1.96
C ASN A 56 -18.22 11.82 -2.58
N ASP A 57 -19.33 12.13 -3.25
CA ASP A 57 -19.57 13.46 -3.84
C ASP A 57 -20.18 14.47 -2.87
N ASP A 58 -20.84 13.99 -1.82
CA ASP A 58 -21.55 14.81 -0.84
C ASP A 58 -20.62 15.56 0.12
N LYS A 59 -19.30 15.35 0.01
CA LYS A 59 -18.26 15.95 0.86
C LYS A 59 -18.44 15.60 2.35
N VAL A 60 -18.98 14.41 2.63
CA VAL A 60 -19.24 13.92 3.99
C VAL A 60 -18.06 13.07 4.48
N PRO A 61 -17.51 13.31 5.69
CA PRO A 61 -16.46 12.46 6.24
C PRO A 61 -16.99 11.05 6.53
N LEU A 62 -16.11 10.04 6.42
CA LEU A 62 -16.43 8.63 6.71
C LEU A 62 -17.53 8.00 5.83
N LYS A 63 -17.99 8.68 4.77
CA LYS A 63 -18.90 8.10 3.77
C LYS A 63 -18.12 7.52 2.59
N TRP A 64 -18.37 6.26 2.27
CA TRP A 64 -17.65 5.52 1.23
C TRP A 64 -18.61 4.99 0.16
N VAL A 65 -18.36 5.35 -1.11
CA VAL A 65 -19.16 4.91 -2.27
C VAL A 65 -18.33 3.98 -3.14
N ASN A 66 -18.58 2.67 -3.03
CA ASN A 66 -17.79 1.62 -3.69
C ASN A 66 -17.67 1.82 -5.21
N SER A 67 -18.79 2.04 -5.90
CA SER A 67 -18.81 2.18 -7.37
C SER A 67 -17.93 3.34 -7.85
N LYS A 68 -17.99 4.48 -7.15
CA LYS A 68 -17.20 5.67 -7.45
C LYS A 68 -15.70 5.44 -7.21
N VAL A 69 -15.36 4.80 -6.10
CA VAL A 69 -13.95 4.52 -5.79
C VAL A 69 -13.39 3.50 -6.78
N LEU A 70 -14.15 2.47 -7.15
CA LEU A 70 -13.70 1.46 -8.11
C LEU A 70 -13.32 2.06 -9.47
N ILE A 71 -14.15 2.98 -10.01
CA ILE A 71 -13.85 3.69 -11.26
C ILE A 71 -12.53 4.49 -11.14
N GLN A 72 -12.30 5.14 -9.99
CA GLN A 72 -11.05 5.86 -9.73
C GLN A 72 -9.85 4.92 -9.62
N LEU A 73 -10.01 3.74 -9.01
CA LEU A 73 -8.91 2.76 -8.89
C LEU A 73 -8.41 2.31 -10.28
N HIS A 74 -9.31 2.13 -11.25
CA HIS A 74 -8.96 1.87 -12.64
C HIS A 74 -8.34 3.09 -13.33
N ALA A 75 -8.99 4.26 -13.24
CA ALA A 75 -8.53 5.49 -13.92
C ALA A 75 -7.15 5.96 -13.42
N LEU A 76 -6.83 5.73 -12.15
CA LEU A 76 -5.54 6.06 -11.52
C LEU A 76 -4.48 4.95 -11.68
N SER A 77 -4.83 3.88 -12.39
CA SER A 77 -4.00 2.71 -12.65
C SER A 77 -3.50 1.98 -11.39
N ILE A 78 -4.27 2.03 -10.30
CA ILE A 78 -3.88 1.42 -9.02
C ILE A 78 -3.96 -0.12 -9.13
N LEU A 79 -4.99 -0.63 -9.79
CA LEU A 79 -5.19 -2.07 -9.97
C LEU A 79 -4.16 -2.65 -10.95
N GLU A 80 -3.86 -1.92 -12.01
CA GLU A 80 -2.86 -2.25 -13.02
C GLU A 80 -1.46 -2.24 -12.41
N ALA A 81 -1.13 -1.25 -11.56
CA ALA A 81 0.13 -1.23 -10.82
C ALA A 81 0.27 -2.43 -9.87
N LEU A 82 -0.82 -2.83 -9.20
CA LEU A 82 -0.84 -4.05 -8.38
C LEU A 82 -0.64 -5.30 -9.25
N HIS A 83 -1.29 -5.37 -10.41
CA HIS A 83 -1.17 -6.49 -11.34
C HIS A 83 0.26 -6.63 -11.89
N LEU A 84 0.86 -5.53 -12.37
CA LEU A 84 2.26 -5.51 -12.81
C LEU A 84 3.21 -5.95 -11.70
N ARG A 85 2.95 -5.50 -10.46
CA ARG A 85 3.72 -5.95 -9.30
C ARG A 85 3.60 -7.45 -9.06
N GLN A 86 2.42 -8.04 -9.30
CA GLN A 86 2.19 -9.48 -9.16
C GLN A 86 2.84 -10.31 -10.29
N LEU A 87 2.89 -9.80 -11.52
CA LEU A 87 3.61 -10.47 -12.61
C LEU A 87 5.13 -10.45 -12.40
N ALA A 88 5.62 -9.41 -11.72
CA ALA A 88 7.02 -9.29 -11.34
C ALA A 88 7.37 -10.17 -10.12
N PHE A 89 8.67 -10.23 -9.81
CA PHE A 89 9.17 -10.74 -8.54
C PHE A 89 8.77 -9.81 -7.38
N SER A 90 7.53 -10.00 -6.90
CA SER A 90 6.89 -9.18 -5.88
C SER A 90 7.48 -9.39 -4.48
N TYR A 91 7.95 -10.59 -4.20
CA TYR A 91 8.64 -10.92 -2.96
C TYR A 91 10.14 -10.65 -3.16
N ARG A 92 10.69 -9.82 -2.28
CA ARG A 92 12.11 -9.41 -2.28
C ARG A 92 12.58 -9.35 -0.83
N ARG A 93 13.52 -10.21 -0.47
CA ARG A 93 14.11 -10.28 0.87
C ARG A 93 15.59 -10.59 0.76
N THR A 94 16.36 -10.13 1.72
CA THR A 94 17.77 -10.52 1.83
C THR A 94 17.90 -12.03 2.06
N PHE A 95 19.07 -12.60 1.79
CA PHE A 95 19.29 -14.02 2.04
C PHE A 95 19.04 -14.39 3.52
N GLU A 96 19.46 -13.54 4.45
CA GLU A 96 19.27 -13.74 5.89
C GLU A 96 17.77 -13.74 6.26
N GLU A 97 17.01 -12.75 5.81
CA GLU A 97 15.57 -12.67 6.05
C GLU A 97 14.83 -13.88 5.46
N PHE A 98 15.20 -14.30 4.24
CA PHE A 98 14.57 -15.44 3.59
C PHE A 98 14.85 -16.74 4.35
N ALA A 99 16.12 -16.99 4.69
CA ALA A 99 16.53 -18.17 5.43
C ALA A 99 15.84 -18.23 6.80
N ALA A 100 15.80 -17.11 7.53
CA ALA A 100 15.12 -17.02 8.81
C ALA A 100 13.60 -17.25 8.68
N GLN A 101 12.97 -16.66 7.67
CA GLN A 101 11.53 -16.78 7.44
C GLN A 101 11.14 -18.21 7.12
N PHE A 102 11.83 -18.89 6.22
CA PHE A 102 11.43 -20.21 5.71
C PHE A 102 12.18 -21.39 6.33
N ARG A 103 12.96 -21.16 7.40
CA ARG A 103 13.81 -22.19 8.06
C ARG A 103 13.11 -23.52 8.39
N PHE A 104 11.81 -23.44 8.68
CA PHE A 104 11.02 -24.58 9.13
C PHE A 104 10.58 -25.51 7.99
N ILE A 105 10.72 -25.09 6.73
CA ILE A 105 10.46 -25.96 5.58
C ILE A 105 11.45 -27.14 5.59
N ASN A 106 12.72 -26.86 5.88
CA ASN A 106 13.74 -27.89 6.04
C ASN A 106 14.77 -27.43 7.08
N LEU A 107 14.61 -27.89 8.32
CA LEU A 107 15.51 -27.57 9.43
C LEU A 107 16.91 -28.19 9.23
N GLY A 108 17.01 -29.33 8.53
CA GLY A 108 18.28 -29.98 8.25
C GLY A 108 19.17 -29.16 7.32
N VAL A 109 18.59 -28.41 6.38
CA VAL A 109 19.30 -27.43 5.54
C VAL A 109 19.56 -26.14 6.29
N SER A 110 18.57 -25.65 7.03
CA SER A 110 18.63 -24.33 7.67
C SER A 110 19.59 -24.26 8.86
N ASN A 111 19.78 -25.37 9.58
CA ASN A 111 20.66 -25.45 10.76
C ASN A 111 22.06 -25.97 10.43
N LYS A 112 22.46 -26.02 9.14
CA LYS A 112 23.80 -26.47 8.76
C LYS A 112 24.86 -25.53 9.35
N PRO A 113 25.77 -26.02 10.21
CA PRO A 113 26.78 -25.17 10.84
C PRO A 113 27.76 -24.63 9.78
N GLY A 114 28.01 -23.33 9.81
CA GLY A 114 28.99 -22.66 8.93
C GLY A 114 28.54 -22.44 7.48
N ALA A 115 27.29 -22.74 7.13
CA ALA A 115 26.76 -22.46 5.81
C ALA A 115 26.42 -20.97 5.63
N ASP A 116 26.82 -20.38 4.51
CA ASP A 116 26.44 -19.02 4.13
C ASP A 116 24.92 -18.93 3.87
N ALA A 117 24.32 -17.78 4.21
CA ALA A 117 22.88 -17.55 4.08
C ALA A 117 22.41 -17.77 2.63
N LYS A 118 23.22 -17.39 1.64
CA LYS A 118 22.91 -17.62 0.22
C LYS A 118 22.85 -19.11 -0.10
N THR A 119 23.80 -19.91 0.39
CA THR A 119 23.84 -21.36 0.19
C THR A 119 22.62 -22.03 0.81
N ILE A 120 22.25 -21.63 2.03
CA ILE A 120 21.03 -22.10 2.70
C ILE A 120 19.79 -21.79 1.85
N CYS A 121 19.65 -20.56 1.34
CA CYS A 121 18.53 -20.18 0.48
C CYS A 121 18.44 -21.04 -0.79
N VAL A 122 19.57 -21.29 -1.44
CA VAL A 122 19.66 -22.10 -2.66
C VAL A 122 19.23 -23.55 -2.38
N GLU A 123 19.79 -24.16 -1.34
CA GLU A 123 19.47 -25.54 -0.98
C GLU A 123 18.01 -25.68 -0.53
N LEU A 124 17.49 -24.69 0.20
CA LEU A 124 16.10 -24.67 0.63
C LEU A 124 15.17 -24.58 -0.57
N LEU A 125 15.42 -23.68 -1.52
CA LEU A 125 14.64 -23.59 -2.76
C LEU A 125 14.72 -24.89 -3.57
N LYS A 126 15.90 -25.51 -3.67
CA LYS A 126 16.08 -26.81 -4.35
C LYS A 126 15.35 -27.96 -3.65
N SER A 127 15.18 -27.90 -2.34
CA SER A 127 14.42 -28.90 -1.58
C SER A 127 12.90 -28.79 -1.80
N THR A 128 12.43 -27.72 -2.44
CA THR A 128 11.03 -27.49 -2.77
C THR A 128 10.75 -27.73 -4.25
N SER A 129 9.51 -28.08 -4.60
CA SER A 129 9.08 -28.32 -6.00
C SER A 129 8.80 -27.03 -6.78
N ILE A 130 9.55 -25.95 -6.54
CA ILE A 130 9.36 -24.66 -7.21
C ILE A 130 10.20 -24.59 -8.48
N SER A 131 9.59 -24.20 -9.59
CA SER A 131 10.29 -24.03 -10.87
C SER A 131 11.32 -22.91 -10.82
N ALA A 132 12.44 -23.08 -11.52
CA ALA A 132 13.49 -22.07 -11.64
C ALA A 132 12.98 -20.74 -12.24
N ASP A 133 11.91 -20.74 -13.02
CA ASP A 133 11.32 -19.53 -13.61
C ASP A 133 10.50 -18.70 -12.60
N GLU A 134 10.21 -19.25 -11.43
CA GLU A 134 9.42 -18.58 -10.40
C GLU A 134 10.26 -17.88 -9.33
N TYR A 135 11.58 -18.11 -9.34
CA TYR A 135 12.50 -17.43 -8.45
C TYR A 135 13.74 -16.93 -9.19
N ALA A 136 14.38 -15.90 -8.64
CA ALA A 136 15.68 -15.44 -9.08
C ALA A 136 16.54 -15.12 -7.86
N LEU A 137 17.85 -15.38 -7.97
CA LEU A 137 18.83 -15.06 -6.94
C LEU A 137 19.61 -13.85 -7.40
N GLY A 138 19.45 -12.74 -6.68
CA GLY A 138 20.23 -11.54 -6.90
C GLY A 138 21.61 -11.61 -6.25
N LYS A 139 22.27 -10.45 -6.16
CA LYS A 139 23.55 -10.33 -5.44
C LYS A 139 23.39 -10.47 -3.93
N THR A 140 22.32 -9.91 -3.37
CA THR A 140 22.08 -9.84 -1.91
C THR A 140 20.70 -10.34 -1.49
N MET A 141 19.80 -10.63 -2.45
CA MET A 141 18.39 -10.87 -2.20
C MET A 141 17.84 -12.05 -2.99
N VAL A 142 16.82 -12.70 -2.43
CA VAL A 142 15.95 -13.69 -3.09
C VAL A 142 14.72 -12.98 -3.65
N PHE A 143 14.42 -13.28 -4.90
CA PHE A 143 13.28 -12.75 -5.65
C PHE A 143 12.31 -13.89 -5.95
N LEU A 144 11.03 -13.77 -5.54
CA LEU A 144 10.00 -14.77 -5.86
C LEU A 144 8.79 -14.13 -6.55
N LYS A 145 8.22 -14.85 -7.51
CA LYS A 145 6.87 -14.58 -8.00
C LYS A 145 5.85 -14.86 -6.87
N PRO A 146 4.67 -14.21 -6.89
CA PRO A 146 3.67 -14.39 -5.84
C PRO A 146 3.21 -15.85 -5.65
N GLN A 147 3.14 -16.63 -6.73
CA GLN A 147 2.74 -18.04 -6.69
C GLN A 147 3.74 -18.87 -5.88
N ALA A 148 5.04 -18.81 -6.23
CA ALA A 148 6.11 -19.46 -5.48
C ALA A 148 6.14 -19.04 -3.99
N ALA A 149 6.01 -17.74 -3.70
CA ALA A 149 5.99 -17.26 -2.32
C ALA A 149 4.80 -17.82 -1.52
N LYS A 150 3.60 -17.90 -2.11
CA LYS A 150 2.44 -18.55 -1.49
C LYS A 150 2.67 -20.04 -1.26
N MET A 151 3.31 -20.71 -2.22
CA MET A 151 3.65 -22.14 -2.14
C MET A 151 4.61 -22.41 -0.97
N LEU A 152 5.68 -21.60 -0.81
CA LEU A 152 6.59 -21.73 0.33
C LEU A 152 5.89 -21.52 1.67
N VAL A 153 5.03 -20.51 1.79
CA VAL A 153 4.24 -20.27 3.01
C VAL A 153 3.35 -21.47 3.33
N ARG A 154 2.77 -22.10 2.31
CA ARG A 154 1.97 -23.32 2.49
C ARG A 154 2.83 -24.49 2.99
N LEU A 155 3.95 -24.79 2.32
CA LEU A 155 4.87 -25.86 2.75
C LEU A 155 5.36 -25.65 4.18
N GLN A 156 5.66 -24.40 4.55
CA GLN A 156 6.06 -24.06 5.90
C GLN A 156 4.95 -24.34 6.92
N ARG A 157 3.69 -24.01 6.59
CA ARG A 157 2.54 -24.32 7.46
C ARG A 157 2.34 -25.82 7.60
N GLU A 158 2.48 -26.58 6.53
CA GLU A 158 2.39 -28.04 6.56
C GLU A 158 3.46 -28.63 7.47
N ALA A 159 4.71 -28.16 7.37
CA ALA A 159 5.82 -28.56 8.25
C ALA A 159 5.58 -28.20 9.73
N LEU A 160 4.80 -27.15 10.00
CA LEU A 160 4.48 -26.68 11.35
C LEU A 160 3.09 -27.11 11.85
N SER A 161 2.38 -27.96 11.11
CA SER A 161 0.99 -28.35 11.40
C SER A 161 0.81 -28.93 12.81
N ALA A 162 1.78 -29.70 13.31
CA ALA A 162 1.77 -30.24 14.68
C ALA A 162 1.74 -29.15 15.77
N TRP A 163 2.28 -27.96 15.49
CA TRP A 163 2.35 -26.83 16.42
C TRP A 163 1.13 -25.92 16.33
N GLU A 164 0.28 -26.09 15.30
CA GLU A 164 -0.88 -25.23 15.03
C GLU A 164 -1.83 -25.09 16.23
N PRO A 165 -2.23 -26.18 16.95
CA PRO A 165 -3.12 -26.05 18.11
C PRO A 165 -2.51 -25.19 19.22
N LEU A 166 -1.21 -25.36 19.47
CA LEU A 166 -0.49 -24.63 20.51
C LEU A 166 -0.34 -23.15 20.15
N VAL A 167 0.04 -22.84 18.91
CA VAL A 167 0.11 -21.45 18.42
C VAL A 167 -1.27 -20.80 18.49
N GLY A 168 -2.33 -21.50 18.11
CA GLY A 168 -3.71 -20.99 18.19
C GLY A 168 -4.14 -20.62 19.62
N VAL A 169 -3.76 -21.41 20.61
CA VAL A 169 -4.00 -21.08 22.03
C VAL A 169 -3.27 -19.79 22.43
N PHE A 170 -1.99 -19.65 22.07
CA PHE A 170 -1.20 -18.46 22.41
C PHE A 170 -1.70 -17.19 21.69
N GLU A 171 -2.06 -17.30 20.42
CA GLU A 171 -2.68 -16.22 19.67
C GLU A 171 -4.02 -15.82 20.29
N GLY A 172 -4.85 -16.81 20.65
CA GLY A 172 -6.11 -16.59 21.35
C GLY A 172 -5.93 -15.85 22.68
N MET A 173 -4.98 -16.28 23.52
CA MET A 173 -4.64 -15.57 24.76
C MET A 173 -4.20 -14.13 24.51
N THR A 174 -3.41 -13.89 23.46
CA THR A 174 -2.92 -12.55 23.08
C THR A 174 -4.07 -11.64 22.63
N VAL A 175 -4.98 -12.17 21.80
CA VAL A 175 -6.19 -11.46 21.35
C VAL A 175 -7.08 -11.11 22.54
N LEU A 176 -7.32 -12.05 23.46
CA LEU A 176 -8.12 -11.82 24.67
C LEU A 176 -7.50 -10.74 25.57
N LYS A 177 -6.18 -10.78 25.77
CA LYS A 177 -5.46 -9.76 26.55
C LYS A 177 -5.60 -8.38 25.91
N ARG A 178 -5.44 -8.28 24.58
CA ARG A 178 -5.60 -7.02 23.83
C ARG A 178 -7.04 -6.51 23.88
N ALA A 179 -8.03 -7.39 23.76
CA ALA A 179 -9.45 -7.05 23.88
C ALA A 179 -9.77 -6.52 25.29
N LYS A 180 -9.24 -7.16 26.34
CA LYS A 180 -9.38 -6.69 27.72
C LYS A 180 -8.75 -5.30 27.92
N GLN A 181 -7.55 -5.07 27.37
CA GLN A 181 -6.89 -3.75 27.41
C GLN A 181 -7.71 -2.65 26.72
N LEU A 182 -8.25 -2.93 25.53
CA LEU A 182 -9.13 -2.01 24.82
C LEU A 182 -10.42 -1.74 25.59
N SER A 183 -10.98 -2.77 26.26
CA SER A 183 -12.15 -2.63 27.12
C SER A 183 -11.86 -1.75 28.34
N THR A 184 -10.71 -1.93 29.00
CA THR A 184 -10.30 -1.06 30.13
C THR A 184 -10.12 0.40 29.70
N GLY A 185 -9.60 0.67 28.50
CA GLY A 185 -9.51 2.04 27.97
C GLY A 185 -10.87 2.67 27.65
N ARG A 186 -11.89 1.84 27.35
CA ARG A 186 -13.28 2.27 27.08
C ARG A 186 -14.15 2.33 28.34
N ALA A 187 -13.65 1.88 29.50
CA ALA A 187 -14.42 1.83 30.75
C ALA A 187 -14.85 3.23 31.25
N VAL A 188 -13.99 4.24 31.08
CA VAL A 188 -14.30 5.62 31.53
C VAL A 188 -15.42 6.25 30.68
N PRO A 189 -15.39 6.21 29.33
CA PRO A 189 -16.53 6.60 28.51
C PRO A 189 -17.81 5.80 28.83
N ALA A 190 -17.70 4.48 29.00
CA ALA A 190 -18.85 3.61 29.25
C ALA A 190 -19.56 3.94 30.58
N THR A 191 -18.81 4.12 31.68
CA THR A 191 -19.37 4.51 32.97
C THR A 191 -20.08 5.87 32.91
N ARG A 192 -19.52 6.84 32.18
CA ARG A 192 -20.19 8.15 31.94
C ARG A 192 -21.48 7.99 31.14
N ILE A 193 -21.50 7.14 30.11
CA ILE A 193 -22.71 6.85 29.33
C ILE A 193 -23.76 6.19 30.23
N CYS A 194 -23.41 5.14 30.99
CA CYS A 194 -24.31 4.47 31.93
C CYS A 194 -24.88 5.44 32.97
N ALA A 195 -24.06 6.32 33.55
CA ALA A 195 -24.51 7.32 34.51
C ALA A 195 -25.51 8.31 33.88
N ASN A 196 -25.25 8.77 32.66
CA ASN A 196 -26.17 9.66 31.94
C ASN A 196 -27.51 8.97 31.57
N VAL A 197 -27.46 7.70 31.17
CA VAL A 197 -28.67 6.91 30.90
C VAL A 197 -29.51 6.75 32.16
N ARG A 198 -28.91 6.38 33.29
CA ARG A 198 -29.61 6.26 34.58
C ARG A 198 -30.28 7.58 34.98
N ARG A 199 -29.57 8.70 34.85
CA ARG A 199 -30.12 10.04 35.14
C ARG A 199 -31.37 10.32 34.27
N LYS A 200 -31.32 10.02 32.97
CA LYS A 200 -32.47 10.24 32.07
C LYS A 200 -33.67 9.34 32.40
N LEU A 201 -33.44 8.08 32.81
CA LEU A 201 -34.52 7.17 33.20
C LEU A 201 -35.24 7.65 34.46
N VAL A 202 -34.51 8.12 35.47
CA VAL A 202 -35.11 8.72 36.69
C VAL A 202 -35.93 9.97 36.34
N GLN A 203 -35.42 10.83 35.46
CA GLN A 203 -36.16 12.01 34.98
C GLN A 203 -37.46 11.64 34.22
N ALA A 204 -37.51 10.46 33.59
CA ALA A 204 -38.70 9.94 32.93
C ALA A 204 -39.67 9.21 33.88
N GLY A 205 -39.42 9.23 35.21
CA GLY A 205 -40.27 8.57 36.20
C GLY A 205 -40.11 7.05 36.26
N ILE A 206 -39.13 6.49 35.56
CA ILE A 206 -38.83 5.06 35.60
C ILE A 206 -37.93 4.81 36.81
N LYS A 207 -38.39 3.97 37.75
CA LYS A 207 -37.55 3.51 38.86
C LYS A 207 -36.39 2.71 38.30
N VAL A 208 -35.18 3.23 38.46
CA VAL A 208 -33.93 2.54 38.17
C VAL A 208 -33.44 1.95 39.49
N CYS A 209 -33.31 0.62 39.58
CA CYS A 209 -32.60 -0.03 40.69
C CYS A 209 -31.08 0.13 40.55
#